data_AF-K1PVU4-F1
#
_entry.id   AF-K1PVU4-F1
#
_cell.length_a   1.000
_cell.length_b   1.000
_cell.length_c   1.000
_cell.angle_alpha   90.00
_cell.angle_beta   90.00
_cell.angle_gamma   90.00
#
_symmetry.space_group_name_H-M   'P 1'
#
loop_
_entity.id
_entity.type
_entity.pdbx_description
1 polymer ?
#
loop_
_entity_poly.entity_id
_entity_poly.type
_entity_poly.pdbx_seq_one_letter_code
_entity_poly.pdbx_strand_id
1 'polypeptide(L)'
;MKLLTPQIFNAFRNYKCRTLPCSSYLQHRYEKRRYSDYLPGKTVRIGCASGFWGDTSVSTPQLIYGGKIDYLVYDYLAEVTMSLLVGAKHKNNEMGYAPDFITVAMAPFIKDIKRQGIKVVSNAGGVNPHGCAAALKKVCEVAGVNLNVAVVTGDDLMPKLKSLQDDCIIDMQNGQSFPKAVVSMNAYIGAGPIARALDLGADVVITGRCVDSAVVLGPLVHTFGWDWKDFNSLAAGSLAGHLVECGAQVTGGIFTDWDKVPDWDHIGFPIVECASNGGFIVTKPKATGGLVNRGTVSEQLVYEIGDPEHYMLPDVCCDFSQVQLDEFDTPDGTAVYVSGAKGHPPTGEFKVCTIYPSGFRATAVACVGGVNSKAKAEKTAEEILKRQV
;
A
#
# COMPACT_ATOMS: atom_id res chain seq x y z
N MET A 1 -31.80 1.89 5.65
CA MET A 1 -30.51 2.63 5.66
C MET A 1 -30.66 3.85 6.56
N LYS A 2 -30.43 3.69 7.87
CA LYS A 2 -30.40 4.81 8.83
C LYS A 2 -28.94 4.97 9.26
N LEU A 3 -28.44 6.18 9.05
CA LEU A 3 -27.11 6.66 9.34
C LEU A 3 -26.81 6.61 10.86
N LEU A 4 -25.77 5.88 11.25
CA LEU A 4 -25.15 5.91 12.59
C LEU A 4 -23.93 6.84 12.55
N THR A 5 -24.17 8.14 12.40
CA THR A 5 -23.11 9.17 12.26
C THR A 5 -22.73 9.98 13.51
N PRO A 6 -23.32 9.87 14.73
CA PRO A 6 -22.83 10.66 15.86
C PRO A 6 -21.83 9.97 16.80
N GLN A 7 -21.70 8.64 16.79
CA GLN A 7 -20.97 7.92 17.85
C GLN A 7 -19.44 7.90 17.66
N ILE A 8 -18.94 7.94 16.41
CA ILE A 8 -17.49 7.95 16.14
C ILE A 8 -16.81 9.26 16.59
N PHE A 9 -17.54 10.38 16.62
CA PHE A 9 -16.99 11.68 17.05
C PHE A 9 -16.84 11.82 18.58
N ASN A 10 -17.55 11.03 19.39
CA ASN A 10 -17.50 11.16 20.84
C ASN A 10 -16.37 10.34 21.50
N ALA A 11 -15.79 9.34 20.82
CA ALA A 11 -14.67 8.55 21.35
C ALA A 11 -13.38 9.38 21.51
N PHE A 12 -13.21 10.47 20.74
CA PHE A 12 -12.01 11.30 20.77
C PHE A 12 -12.06 12.44 21.79
N ARG A 13 -13.19 12.66 22.49
CA ARG A 13 -13.34 13.77 23.46
C ARG A 13 -12.63 13.57 24.79
N ASN A 14 -12.23 12.33 25.11
CA ASN A 14 -11.58 11.98 26.38
C ASN A 14 -10.05 11.93 26.31
N TYR A 15 -9.44 12.15 25.14
CA TYR A 15 -7.99 12.33 25.05
C TYR A 15 -7.62 13.75 25.49
N LYS A 16 -7.24 13.91 26.77
CA LYS A 16 -6.58 15.14 27.24
C LYS A 16 -5.31 15.35 26.43
N CYS A 17 -5.29 16.38 25.60
CA CYS A 17 -4.09 16.87 24.94
C CYS A 17 -3.06 17.26 26.00
N ARG A 18 -2.09 16.37 26.28
CA ARG A 18 -0.90 16.72 27.05
C ARG A 18 -0.04 17.58 26.15
N THR A 19 -0.09 18.89 26.34
CA THR A 19 0.90 19.83 25.82
C THR A 19 2.25 19.52 26.47
N LEU A 20 3.02 18.64 25.85
CA LEU A 20 4.43 18.47 26.20
C LEU A 20 5.20 19.71 25.71
N PRO A 21 6.08 20.30 26.53
CA PRO A 21 6.83 21.48 26.16
C PRO A 21 7.72 21.21 24.94
N CYS A 22 7.76 22.19 24.03
CA CYS A 22 8.39 22.16 22.70
C CYS A 22 9.87 21.74 22.66
N SER A 23 10.56 21.75 23.81
CA SER A 23 11.99 21.44 23.92
C SER A 23 12.32 19.94 23.93
N SER A 24 11.41 19.04 24.30
CA SER A 24 11.75 17.60 24.44
C SER A 24 11.68 16.81 23.13
N TYR A 25 10.96 17.31 22.11
CA TYR A 25 10.85 16.64 20.81
C TYR A 25 12.09 16.77 19.93
N LEU A 26 12.91 17.81 20.13
CA LEU A 26 14.15 17.99 19.36
C LEU A 26 15.26 17.03 19.80
N GLN A 27 15.23 16.51 21.04
CA GLN A 27 16.20 15.54 21.53
C GLN A 27 15.93 14.08 21.09
N HIS A 28 14.69 13.71 20.75
CA HIS A 28 14.36 12.33 20.32
C HIS A 28 14.70 12.01 18.85
N ARG A 29 15.25 12.96 18.09
CA ARG A 29 15.71 12.70 16.71
C ARG A 29 16.88 11.70 16.63
N TYR A 30 17.55 11.40 17.73
CA TYR A 30 18.79 10.62 17.75
C TYR A 30 18.74 9.25 18.45
N GLU A 31 17.56 8.74 18.82
CA GLU A 31 17.46 7.29 19.12
C GLU A 31 17.41 6.53 17.79
N LYS A 32 18.54 5.92 17.41
CA LYS A 32 18.71 5.06 16.21
C LYS A 32 17.57 4.02 16.17
N ARG A 33 16.57 4.24 15.31
CA ARG A 33 15.69 3.16 14.81
C ARG A 33 16.15 2.62 13.46
N ARG A 34 17.13 3.30 12.85
CA ARG A 34 17.74 2.82 11.63
C ARG A 34 18.45 1.54 11.97
N TYR A 35 18.00 0.43 11.39
CA TYR A 35 18.75 -0.82 11.40
C TYR A 35 19.96 -0.73 10.46
N SER A 36 20.50 0.48 10.27
CA SER A 36 21.63 0.81 9.39
C SER A 36 22.89 0.04 9.72
N ASP A 37 22.98 -0.54 10.92
CA ASP A 37 24.12 -1.38 11.26
C ASP A 37 24.06 -2.73 10.50
N TYR A 38 22.86 -3.14 10.05
CA TYR A 38 22.63 -4.29 9.15
C TYR A 38 22.57 -3.90 7.66
N LEU A 39 22.43 -2.61 7.34
CA LEU A 39 22.25 -2.11 5.98
C LEU A 39 23.37 -1.16 5.56
N PRO A 40 24.12 -1.44 4.48
CA PRO A 40 25.17 -0.55 4.03
C PRO A 40 24.60 0.75 3.42
N GLY A 41 25.25 1.88 3.70
CA GLY A 41 25.03 3.14 2.98
C GLY A 41 23.79 3.93 3.39
N LYS A 42 23.23 4.69 2.45
CA LYS A 42 22.03 5.51 2.65
C LYS A 42 20.81 4.58 2.69
N THR A 43 19.98 4.70 3.72
CA THR A 43 18.70 3.98 3.83
C THR A 43 17.50 4.91 3.66
N VAL A 44 16.36 4.30 3.30
CA VAL A 44 15.05 4.97 3.20
C VAL A 44 13.99 4.09 3.86
N ARG A 45 13.09 4.68 4.65
CA ARG A 45 12.00 3.97 5.32
C ARG A 45 10.66 4.27 4.68
N ILE A 46 9.94 3.22 4.30
CA ILE A 46 8.64 3.30 3.64
C ILE A 46 7.64 2.52 4.48
N GLY A 47 6.56 3.18 4.91
CA GLY A 47 5.45 2.53 5.60
C GLY A 47 4.23 2.43 4.70
N CYS A 48 3.60 1.26 4.64
CA CYS A 48 2.37 1.06 3.89
C CYS A 48 1.16 1.09 4.82
N ALA A 49 0.17 1.92 4.53
CA ALA A 49 -0.95 2.22 5.41
C ALA A 49 -2.29 1.62 4.96
N SER A 50 -2.32 0.81 3.90
CA SER A 50 -3.54 0.13 3.44
C SER A 50 -3.19 -1.10 2.60
N GLY A 51 -4.11 -2.08 2.59
CA GLY A 51 -4.09 -3.19 1.64
C GLY A 51 -5.25 -3.21 0.65
N PHE A 52 -6.31 -2.43 0.90
CA PHE A 52 -7.50 -2.35 0.05
C PHE A 52 -8.39 -1.16 0.43
N TRP A 53 -9.36 -0.81 -0.41
CA TRP A 53 -10.38 0.18 -0.05
C TRP A 53 -11.38 -0.37 0.98
N GLY A 54 -11.41 0.28 2.15
CA GLY A 54 -12.21 -0.15 3.30
C GLY A 54 -11.38 -0.82 4.40
N ASP A 55 -10.05 -0.80 4.28
CA ASP A 55 -9.12 -1.17 5.35
C ASP A 55 -9.25 -0.18 6.54
N THR A 56 -8.36 -0.32 7.52
CA THR A 56 -8.45 0.38 8.80
C THR A 56 -8.03 1.86 8.74
N SER A 57 -8.66 2.67 9.58
CA SER A 57 -8.31 4.08 9.79
C SER A 57 -7.10 4.28 10.71
N VAL A 58 -6.65 3.23 11.41
CA VAL A 58 -5.64 3.35 12.49
C VAL A 58 -4.20 3.16 12.00
N SER A 59 -4.00 2.75 10.75
CA SER A 59 -2.68 2.51 10.14
C SER A 59 -1.86 3.79 9.95
N THR A 60 -2.49 4.87 9.53
CA THR A 60 -1.82 6.14 9.25
C THR A 60 -1.14 6.74 10.48
N PRO A 61 -1.83 6.93 11.64
CA PRO A 61 -1.19 7.52 12.82
C PRO A 61 -0.04 6.68 13.37
N GLN A 62 -0.13 5.34 13.37
CA GLN A 62 0.97 4.50 13.86
C GLN A 62 2.26 4.67 13.01
N LEU A 63 2.13 4.88 11.71
CA LEU A 63 3.27 5.06 10.81
C LEU A 63 3.84 6.48 10.92
N ILE A 64 2.99 7.50 10.97
CA ILE A 64 3.40 8.91 11.10
C ILE A 64 4.09 9.18 12.44
N TYR A 65 3.60 8.60 13.55
CA TYR A 65 4.13 8.88 14.89
C TYR A 65 5.12 7.82 15.37
N GLY A 66 4.93 6.56 14.98
CA GLY A 66 5.71 5.41 15.42
C GLY A 66 6.68 4.84 14.38
N GLY A 67 6.53 5.18 13.09
CA GLY A 67 7.29 4.52 12.03
C GLY A 67 8.65 5.13 11.69
N LYS A 68 8.86 6.43 11.98
CA LYS A 68 10.03 7.21 11.53
C LYS A 68 10.31 7.00 10.03
N ILE A 69 9.26 7.16 9.22
CA ILE A 69 9.26 6.91 7.78
C ILE A 69 9.60 8.17 6.98
N ASP A 70 10.18 7.97 5.80
CA ASP A 70 10.40 9.01 4.79
C ASP A 70 9.22 9.07 3.80
N TYR A 71 8.64 7.89 3.51
CA TYR A 71 7.48 7.74 2.63
C TYR A 71 6.33 7.02 3.32
N LEU A 72 5.13 7.55 3.13
CA LEU A 72 3.87 6.90 3.50
C LEU A 72 3.16 6.50 2.22
N VAL A 73 2.95 5.19 2.03
CA VAL A 73 2.32 4.66 0.82
C VAL A 73 0.96 4.06 1.13
N TYR A 74 0.09 4.08 0.12
CA TYR A 74 -1.22 3.48 0.20
C TYR A 74 -1.51 2.69 -1.07
N ASP A 75 -1.89 1.43 -0.87
CA ASP A 75 -2.51 0.61 -1.89
C ASP A 75 -3.99 0.37 -1.55
N TYR A 76 -4.87 0.86 -2.42
CA TYR A 76 -6.33 0.81 -2.29
C TYR A 76 -6.99 -0.12 -3.31
N LEU A 77 -6.29 -0.50 -4.38
CA LEU A 77 -6.95 -0.97 -5.60
C LEU A 77 -6.82 -2.48 -5.80
N ALA A 78 -7.93 -3.19 -5.62
CA ALA A 78 -8.14 -4.52 -6.20
C ALA A 78 -9.02 -4.42 -7.46
N GLU A 79 -9.07 -5.49 -8.26
CA GLU A 79 -9.95 -5.58 -9.45
C GLU A 79 -11.41 -5.28 -9.08
N VAL A 80 -11.87 -5.79 -7.93
CA VAL A 80 -13.23 -5.53 -7.41
C VAL A 80 -13.43 -4.06 -7.03
N THR A 81 -12.42 -3.42 -6.44
CA THR A 81 -12.46 -2.00 -6.06
C THR A 81 -12.70 -1.12 -7.28
N MET A 82 -12.00 -1.41 -8.38
CA MET A 82 -12.15 -0.66 -9.63
C MET A 82 -13.61 -0.67 -10.12
N SER A 83 -14.30 -1.81 -10.02
CA SER A 83 -15.73 -1.93 -10.40
C SER A 83 -16.63 -1.03 -9.54
N LEU A 84 -16.36 -0.94 -8.24
CA LEU A 84 -17.11 -0.07 -7.33
C LEU A 84 -16.87 1.41 -7.65
N LEU A 85 -15.63 1.80 -7.93
CA LEU A 85 -15.26 3.17 -8.26
C LEU A 85 -15.85 3.62 -9.61
N VAL A 86 -15.88 2.72 -10.60
CA VAL A 86 -16.58 2.94 -11.87
C VAL A 86 -18.07 3.19 -11.62
N GLY A 87 -18.71 2.34 -10.81
CA GLY A 87 -20.11 2.52 -10.43
C GLY A 87 -20.37 3.83 -9.67
N ALA A 88 -19.45 4.27 -8.82
CA ALA A 88 -19.53 5.57 -8.13
C ALA A 88 -19.42 6.75 -9.11
N LYS A 89 -18.45 6.70 -10.04
CA LYS A 89 -18.26 7.73 -11.07
C LYS A 89 -19.46 7.86 -12.00
N HIS A 90 -20.09 6.74 -12.37
CA HIS A 90 -21.33 6.75 -13.18
C HIS A 90 -22.49 7.46 -12.48
N LYS A 91 -22.57 7.40 -11.15
CA LYS A 91 -23.60 8.10 -10.36
C LYS A 91 -23.26 9.57 -10.14
N ASN A 92 -21.98 9.88 -9.99
CA ASN A 92 -21.46 11.24 -9.81
C ASN A 92 -20.07 11.35 -10.46
N ASN A 93 -19.96 12.17 -11.51
CA ASN A 93 -18.72 12.36 -12.26
C ASN A 93 -17.55 12.92 -11.42
N GLU A 94 -17.83 13.51 -10.26
CA GLU A 94 -16.78 13.95 -9.31
C GLU A 94 -16.17 12.80 -8.50
N MET A 95 -16.80 11.62 -8.47
CA MET A 95 -16.33 10.43 -7.77
C MET A 95 -15.44 9.56 -8.68
N GLY A 96 -15.12 8.33 -8.23
CA GLY A 96 -14.24 7.41 -8.95
C GLY A 96 -12.84 7.25 -8.33
N TYR A 97 -12.65 7.79 -7.13
CA TYR A 97 -11.47 7.63 -6.28
C TYR A 97 -11.91 7.15 -4.88
N ALA A 98 -10.97 6.66 -4.07
CA ALA A 98 -11.24 6.22 -2.70
C ALA A 98 -11.42 7.44 -1.77
N PRO A 99 -12.64 7.77 -1.30
CA PRO A 99 -12.90 8.97 -0.52
C PRO A 99 -12.21 8.95 0.86
N ASP A 100 -12.03 7.76 1.43
CA ASP A 100 -11.42 7.58 2.76
C ASP A 100 -9.94 7.96 2.76
N PHE A 101 -9.27 7.88 1.61
CA PHE A 101 -7.92 8.43 1.46
C PHE A 101 -7.91 9.93 1.83
N ILE A 102 -8.92 10.67 1.38
CA ILE A 102 -9.03 12.11 1.64
C ILE A 102 -9.49 12.37 3.07
N THR A 103 -10.59 11.76 3.49
CA THR A 103 -11.30 12.15 4.72
C THR A 103 -10.72 11.53 5.98
N VAL A 104 -10.15 10.32 5.88
CA VAL A 104 -9.66 9.55 7.03
C VAL A 104 -8.14 9.51 7.08
N ALA A 105 -7.48 9.22 5.96
CA ALA A 105 -6.02 9.07 5.92
C ALA A 105 -5.29 10.42 5.80
N MET A 106 -5.75 11.35 4.96
CA MET A 106 -5.02 12.60 4.73
C MET A 106 -5.49 13.74 5.62
N ALA A 107 -6.78 14.07 5.64
CA ALA A 107 -7.29 15.27 6.29
C ALA A 107 -6.91 15.42 7.78
N PRO A 108 -6.97 14.37 8.63
CA PRO A 108 -6.63 14.50 10.04
C PRO A 108 -5.13 14.74 10.28
N PHE A 109 -4.26 14.30 9.36
CA PHE A 109 -2.81 14.22 9.57
C PHE A 109 -1.99 15.08 8.62
N ILE A 110 -2.62 15.81 7.69
CA ILE A 110 -1.94 16.56 6.63
C ILE A 110 -0.91 17.57 7.16
N LYS A 111 -1.20 18.19 8.31
CA LYS A 111 -0.27 19.12 8.98
C LYS A 111 0.96 18.41 9.53
N ASP A 112 0.78 17.21 10.09
CA ASP A 112 1.86 16.40 10.63
C ASP A 112 2.72 15.81 9.52
N ILE A 113 2.09 15.33 8.43
CA ILE A 113 2.78 14.88 7.21
C ILE A 113 3.69 16.00 6.68
N LYS A 114 3.15 17.22 6.50
CA LYS A 114 3.95 18.37 6.04
C LYS A 114 5.07 18.72 7.01
N ARG A 115 4.77 18.80 8.32
CA ARG A 115 5.75 19.19 9.34
C ARG A 115 6.91 18.21 9.43
N GLN A 116 6.63 16.91 9.27
CA GLN A 116 7.66 15.87 9.29
C GLN A 116 8.39 15.72 7.95
N GLY A 117 7.86 16.29 6.87
CA GLY A 117 8.44 16.15 5.53
C GLY A 117 8.23 14.77 4.93
N ILE A 118 7.19 14.06 5.35
CA ILE A 118 6.84 12.73 4.83
C ILE A 118 6.24 12.92 3.44
N LYS A 119 6.77 12.21 2.44
CA LYS A 119 6.18 12.17 1.09
C LYS A 119 5.12 11.07 1.02
N VAL A 120 4.07 11.30 0.24
CA VAL A 120 2.94 10.35 0.13
C VAL A 120 2.80 9.84 -1.30
N VAL A 121 2.62 8.54 -1.47
CA VAL A 121 2.30 7.92 -2.77
C VAL A 121 1.07 7.03 -2.62
N SER A 122 0.08 7.19 -3.50
CA SER A 122 -1.18 6.45 -3.38
C SER A 122 -1.83 6.19 -4.73
N ASN A 123 -2.35 4.98 -4.91
CA ASN A 123 -3.22 4.63 -6.04
C ASN A 123 -4.72 4.87 -5.75
N ALA A 124 -5.04 5.59 -4.66
CA ALA A 124 -6.41 5.96 -4.31
C ALA A 124 -7.18 6.73 -5.41
N GLY A 125 -6.49 7.24 -6.43
CA GLY A 125 -7.10 7.94 -7.55
C GLY A 125 -8.06 7.08 -8.38
N GLY A 126 -7.87 5.75 -8.40
CA GLY A 126 -8.77 4.82 -9.08
C GLY A 126 -9.03 5.23 -10.54
N VAL A 127 -10.30 5.42 -10.90
CA VAL A 127 -10.72 5.87 -12.24
C VAL A 127 -10.93 7.38 -12.35
N ASN A 128 -10.60 8.15 -11.30
CA ASN A 128 -10.64 9.61 -11.30
C ASN A 128 -9.50 10.22 -10.45
N PRO A 129 -8.23 10.03 -10.85
CA PRO A 129 -7.08 10.51 -10.09
C PRO A 129 -7.02 12.04 -10.01
N HIS A 130 -7.54 12.76 -11.01
CA HIS A 130 -7.69 14.22 -10.94
C HIS A 130 -8.72 14.68 -9.91
N GLY A 131 -9.87 14.00 -9.82
CA GLY A 131 -10.87 14.27 -8.79
C GLY A 131 -10.33 14.06 -7.37
N CYS A 132 -9.55 12.99 -7.18
CA CYS A 132 -8.85 12.71 -5.93
C CYS A 132 -7.89 13.85 -5.55
N ALA A 133 -7.07 14.31 -6.50
CA ALA A 133 -6.14 15.42 -6.28
C ALA A 133 -6.86 16.75 -5.98
N ALA A 134 -7.97 17.03 -6.65
CA ALA A 134 -8.78 18.22 -6.38
C ALA A 134 -9.38 18.18 -4.97
N ALA A 135 -9.85 17.02 -4.51
CA ALA A 135 -10.35 16.84 -3.16
C ALA A 135 -9.23 17.02 -2.11
N LEU A 136 -8.03 16.47 -2.36
CA LEU A 136 -6.88 16.67 -1.48
C LEU A 136 -6.44 18.14 -1.41
N LYS A 137 -6.47 18.87 -2.54
CA LYS A 137 -6.14 20.30 -2.56
C LYS A 137 -7.09 21.12 -1.67
N LYS A 138 -8.39 20.83 -1.70
CA LYS A 138 -9.35 21.46 -0.78
C LYS A 138 -9.01 21.20 0.68
N VAL A 139 -8.58 19.98 1.02
CA VAL A 139 -8.10 19.65 2.37
C VAL A 139 -6.86 20.47 2.74
N CYS A 140 -5.91 20.64 1.80
CA CYS A 140 -4.71 21.44 2.01
C CYS A 140 -5.05 22.92 2.27
N GLU A 141 -5.96 23.49 1.48
CA GLU A 141 -6.45 24.87 1.61
C GLU A 141 -7.09 25.10 3.00
N VAL A 142 -8.00 24.22 3.41
CA VAL A 142 -8.66 24.30 4.73
C VAL A 142 -7.65 24.17 5.87
N ALA A 143 -6.65 23.30 5.72
CA ALA A 143 -5.61 23.11 6.72
C ALA A 143 -4.54 24.21 6.73
N GLY A 144 -4.51 25.09 5.72
CA GLY A 144 -3.48 26.12 5.57
C GLY A 144 -2.09 25.53 5.29
N VAL A 145 -2.01 24.39 4.60
CA VAL A 145 -0.76 23.72 4.24
C VAL A 145 -0.54 23.76 2.74
N ASN A 146 0.71 23.95 2.32
CA ASN A 146 1.09 23.90 0.91
C ASN A 146 1.81 22.59 0.60
N LEU A 147 1.21 21.77 -0.27
CA LEU A 147 1.76 20.51 -0.74
C LEU A 147 1.73 20.46 -2.27
N ASN A 148 2.84 20.07 -2.87
CA ASN A 148 2.92 19.79 -4.30
C ASN A 148 2.25 18.45 -4.59
N VAL A 149 1.05 18.50 -5.16
CA VAL A 149 0.28 17.29 -5.54
C VAL A 149 0.46 17.01 -7.03
N ALA A 150 1.06 15.87 -7.35
CA ALA A 150 1.19 15.36 -8.71
C ALA A 150 0.17 14.24 -8.98
N VAL A 151 -0.27 14.15 -10.23
CA VAL A 151 -1.22 13.14 -10.69
C VAL A 151 -0.57 12.32 -11.79
N VAL A 152 -0.56 11.00 -11.63
CA VAL A 152 -0.15 10.04 -12.66
C VAL A 152 -1.39 9.51 -13.35
N THR A 153 -1.39 9.58 -14.68
CA THR A 153 -2.43 9.09 -15.57
C THR A 153 -1.81 8.29 -16.71
N GLY A 154 -2.64 7.68 -17.56
CA GLY A 154 -2.22 6.84 -18.68
C GLY A 154 -2.57 5.36 -18.51
N ASP A 155 -3.11 4.99 -17.35
CA ASP A 155 -3.68 3.68 -17.10
C ASP A 155 -5.03 3.47 -17.82
N ASP A 156 -5.85 4.53 -17.98
CA ASP A 156 -7.14 4.45 -18.69
C ASP A 156 -6.95 4.19 -20.19
N LEU A 157 -7.32 2.97 -20.60
CA LEU A 157 -7.28 2.52 -21.98
C LEU A 157 -8.64 2.60 -22.70
N MET A 158 -9.69 3.14 -22.06
CA MET A 158 -11.00 3.31 -22.72
C MET A 158 -10.91 4.06 -24.06
N PRO A 159 -10.06 5.10 -24.25
CA PRO A 159 -9.89 5.75 -25.54
C PRO A 159 -9.34 4.81 -26.65
N LYS A 160 -8.68 3.70 -26.27
CA LYS A 160 -8.10 2.70 -27.18
C LYS A 160 -8.97 1.45 -27.34
N LEU A 161 -10.15 1.40 -26.70
CA LEU A 161 -11.02 0.21 -26.67
C LEU A 161 -11.25 -0.43 -28.03
N LYS A 162 -11.61 0.36 -29.04
CA LYS A 162 -11.90 -0.15 -30.38
C LYS A 162 -10.68 -0.80 -31.03
N SER A 163 -9.52 -0.16 -30.93
CA SER A 163 -8.26 -0.70 -31.47
C SER A 163 -7.90 -2.02 -30.80
N LEU A 164 -8.02 -2.09 -29.48
CA LEU A 164 -7.66 -3.28 -28.70
C LEU A 164 -8.64 -4.44 -28.90
N GLN A 165 -9.91 -4.15 -29.20
CA GLN A 165 -10.89 -5.16 -29.62
C GLN A 165 -10.54 -5.79 -30.98
N ASP A 166 -10.03 -4.98 -31.90
CA ASP A 166 -9.64 -5.43 -33.25
C ASP A 166 -8.36 -6.29 -33.22
N ASP A 167 -7.50 -6.12 -32.20
CA ASP A 167 -6.27 -6.89 -31.99
C ASP A 167 -6.48 -8.32 -31.46
N CYS A 168 -7.74 -8.80 -31.37
CA CYS A 168 -8.10 -10.16 -30.94
C CYS A 168 -7.53 -10.58 -29.57
N ILE A 169 -7.41 -9.63 -28.64
CA ILE A 169 -6.91 -9.91 -27.29
C ILE A 169 -7.84 -10.89 -26.57
N ILE A 170 -7.24 -11.88 -25.91
CA ILE A 170 -7.93 -12.88 -25.09
C ILE A 170 -7.59 -12.70 -23.61
N ASP A 171 -8.50 -13.14 -22.75
CA ASP A 171 -8.29 -13.19 -21.32
C ASP A 171 -7.15 -14.16 -20.96
N MET A 172 -6.20 -13.69 -20.16
CA MET A 172 -4.99 -14.46 -19.81
C MET A 172 -5.26 -15.66 -18.88
N GLN A 173 -6.39 -15.70 -18.18
CA GLN A 173 -6.73 -16.76 -17.23
C GLN A 173 -7.58 -17.86 -17.87
N ASN A 174 -8.52 -17.51 -18.74
CA ASN A 174 -9.51 -18.45 -19.27
C ASN A 174 -9.59 -18.49 -20.80
N GLY A 175 -8.81 -17.66 -21.51
CA GLY A 175 -8.76 -17.64 -22.97
C GLY A 175 -10.04 -17.13 -23.65
N GLN A 176 -10.97 -16.52 -22.90
CA GLN A 176 -12.18 -15.95 -23.48
C GLN A 176 -11.83 -14.72 -24.33
N SER A 177 -12.64 -14.52 -25.37
CA SER A 177 -12.53 -13.32 -26.20
C SER A 177 -12.94 -12.08 -25.43
N PHE A 178 -12.46 -10.94 -25.93
CA PHE A 178 -12.78 -9.63 -25.40
C PHE A 178 -14.31 -9.42 -25.24
N PRO A 179 -14.79 -8.89 -24.09
CA PRO A 179 -16.22 -8.71 -23.83
C PRO A 179 -16.87 -7.67 -24.76
N LYS A 180 -18.14 -7.87 -25.12
CA LYS A 180 -18.87 -7.00 -26.06
C LYS A 180 -19.09 -5.57 -25.53
N ALA A 181 -19.29 -5.42 -24.23
CA ALA A 181 -19.55 -4.14 -23.58
C ALA A 181 -18.54 -3.93 -22.47
N VAL A 182 -17.82 -2.81 -22.47
CA VAL A 182 -16.81 -2.49 -21.46
C VAL A 182 -17.16 -1.16 -20.80
N VAL A 183 -17.06 -1.11 -19.48
CA VAL A 183 -17.32 0.09 -18.68
C VAL A 183 -16.05 0.70 -18.08
N SER A 184 -14.96 -0.06 -18.02
CA SER A 184 -13.63 0.41 -17.65
C SER A 184 -12.57 -0.52 -18.20
N MET A 185 -11.41 0.03 -18.55
CA MET A 185 -10.25 -0.73 -18.97
C MET A 185 -9.00 -0.01 -18.51
N ASN A 186 -8.27 -0.59 -17.56
CA ASN A 186 -7.13 0.05 -16.92
C ASN A 186 -5.89 -0.84 -16.95
N ALA A 187 -4.78 -0.31 -17.45
CA ALA A 187 -3.48 -0.97 -17.41
C ALA A 187 -2.85 -0.85 -16.02
N TYR A 188 -2.11 -1.87 -15.62
CA TYR A 188 -1.30 -1.84 -14.40
C TYR A 188 0.03 -1.17 -14.74
N ILE A 189 0.11 0.15 -14.66
CA ILE A 189 1.35 0.87 -14.98
C ILE A 189 2.43 0.68 -13.91
N GLY A 190 3.69 0.89 -14.30
CA GLY A 190 4.86 0.75 -13.42
C GLY A 190 5.20 1.99 -12.59
N ALA A 191 6.35 1.92 -11.93
CA ALA A 191 6.90 2.91 -11.01
C ALA A 191 7.48 4.16 -11.69
N GLY A 192 7.80 4.10 -12.99
CA GLY A 192 8.43 5.19 -13.74
C GLY A 192 7.78 6.57 -13.56
N PRO A 193 6.47 6.71 -13.83
CA PRO A 193 5.77 7.98 -13.65
C PRO A 193 5.74 8.47 -12.19
N ILE A 194 5.70 7.56 -11.21
CA ILE A 194 5.73 7.89 -9.78
C ILE A 194 7.09 8.48 -9.42
N ALA A 195 8.19 7.81 -9.79
CA ALA A 195 9.55 8.30 -9.55
C ALA A 195 9.74 9.68 -10.20
N ARG A 196 9.27 9.84 -11.45
CA ARG A 196 9.36 11.13 -12.16
C ARG A 196 8.60 12.24 -11.45
N ALA A 197 7.41 11.96 -10.91
CA ALA A 197 6.64 12.95 -10.17
C ALA A 197 7.40 13.42 -8.91
N LEU A 198 8.04 12.49 -8.21
CA LEU A 198 8.87 12.79 -7.04
C LEU A 198 10.14 13.58 -7.41
N ASP A 199 10.78 13.28 -8.55
CA ASP A 199 11.92 14.05 -9.08
C ASP A 199 11.55 15.50 -9.37
N LEU A 200 10.31 15.73 -9.80
CA LEU A 200 9.76 17.07 -10.06
C LEU A 200 9.32 17.81 -8.78
N GLY A 201 9.58 17.22 -7.60
CA GLY A 201 9.32 17.86 -6.31
C GLY A 201 7.91 17.66 -5.77
N ALA A 202 7.21 16.60 -6.18
CA ALA A 202 5.93 16.23 -5.56
C ALA A 202 6.11 15.86 -4.09
N ASP A 203 5.27 16.43 -3.24
CA ASP A 203 5.08 16.00 -1.85
C ASP A 203 4.09 14.83 -1.79
N VAL A 204 3.10 14.83 -2.69
CA VAL A 204 2.08 13.78 -2.82
C VAL A 204 1.94 13.36 -4.29
N VAL A 205 2.01 12.06 -4.55
CA VAL A 205 1.72 11.46 -5.87
C VAL A 205 0.45 10.64 -5.78
N ILE A 206 -0.54 10.99 -6.62
CA ILE A 206 -1.79 10.23 -6.75
C ILE A 206 -1.82 9.58 -8.12
N THR A 207 -1.99 8.28 -8.17
CA THR A 207 -2.12 7.52 -9.42
C THR A 207 -3.50 6.87 -9.56
N GLY A 208 -3.85 6.49 -10.80
CA GLY A 208 -4.93 5.55 -11.09
C GLY A 208 -4.47 4.11 -10.82
N ARG A 209 -4.78 3.17 -11.73
CA ARG A 209 -4.27 1.79 -11.61
C ARG A 209 -2.76 1.76 -11.88
N CYS A 210 -2.00 1.19 -10.94
CA CYS A 210 -0.61 0.75 -11.11
C CYS A 210 -0.48 -0.70 -10.61
N VAL A 211 0.68 -1.32 -10.80
CA VAL A 211 1.02 -2.50 -9.98
C VAL A 211 1.22 -2.07 -8.53
N ASP A 212 0.87 -2.96 -7.62
CA ASP A 212 0.75 -2.65 -6.19
C ASP A 212 2.13 -2.28 -5.62
N SER A 213 3.17 -3.05 -5.97
CA SER A 213 4.57 -2.73 -5.65
C SER A 213 5.11 -1.40 -6.20
N ALA A 214 4.47 -0.78 -7.21
CA ALA A 214 4.97 0.47 -7.81
C ALA A 214 4.94 1.65 -6.84
N VAL A 215 4.01 1.65 -5.87
CA VAL A 215 3.92 2.74 -4.88
C VAL A 215 5.13 2.75 -3.94
N VAL A 216 5.86 1.64 -3.84
CA VAL A 216 7.13 1.52 -3.10
C VAL A 216 8.33 1.64 -4.02
N LEU A 217 8.33 0.96 -5.18
CA LEU A 217 9.44 1.02 -6.14
C LEU A 217 9.69 2.45 -6.64
N GLY A 218 8.65 3.24 -6.90
CA GLY A 218 8.78 4.63 -7.36
C GLY A 218 9.60 5.51 -6.40
N PRO A 219 9.24 5.58 -5.10
CA PRO A 219 10.06 6.20 -4.06
C PRO A 219 11.52 5.71 -3.98
N LEU A 220 11.75 4.40 -4.13
CA LEU A 220 13.09 3.82 -4.07
C LEU A 220 13.96 4.28 -5.25
N VAL A 221 13.43 4.19 -6.47
CA VAL A 221 14.13 4.65 -7.68
C VAL A 221 14.43 6.15 -7.59
N HIS A 222 13.46 6.97 -7.18
CA HIS A 222 13.68 8.40 -6.94
C HIS A 222 14.78 8.66 -5.90
N THR A 223 14.76 7.94 -4.77
CA THR A 223 15.64 8.22 -3.63
C THR A 223 17.08 7.80 -3.87
N PHE A 224 17.28 6.70 -4.62
CA PHE A 224 18.59 6.13 -4.91
C PHE A 224 19.11 6.45 -6.31
N GLY A 225 18.27 6.97 -7.20
CA GLY A 225 18.65 7.26 -8.59
C GLY A 225 19.02 5.99 -9.36
N TRP A 226 18.34 4.87 -9.06
CA TRP A 226 18.61 3.60 -9.74
C TRP A 226 18.40 3.72 -11.24
N ASP A 227 19.28 3.09 -12.01
CA ASP A 227 19.11 2.99 -13.45
C ASP A 227 17.96 2.02 -13.75
N TRP A 228 17.08 2.38 -14.70
CA TRP A 228 15.96 1.52 -15.11
C TRP A 228 16.39 0.20 -15.79
N LYS A 229 17.68 0.03 -16.05
CA LYS A 229 18.29 -1.22 -16.53
C LYS A 229 19.00 -2.00 -15.42
N ASP A 230 19.07 -1.47 -14.20
CA ASP A 230 19.54 -2.23 -13.03
C ASP A 230 18.38 -3.08 -12.49
N PHE A 231 18.10 -4.16 -13.21
CA PHE A 231 16.95 -5.02 -12.94
C PHE A 231 17.01 -5.67 -11.55
N ASN A 232 18.20 -5.90 -10.99
CA ASN A 232 18.31 -6.47 -9.63
C ASN A 232 17.81 -5.48 -8.58
N SER A 233 18.19 -4.21 -8.69
CA SER A 233 17.68 -3.17 -7.79
C SER A 233 16.18 -2.96 -7.97
N LEU A 234 15.68 -2.96 -9.22
CA LEU A 234 14.25 -2.87 -9.49
C LEU A 234 13.48 -4.06 -8.89
N ALA A 235 13.96 -5.30 -9.07
CA ALA A 235 13.33 -6.49 -8.51
C ALA A 235 13.34 -6.48 -6.98
N ALA A 236 14.43 -6.02 -6.36
CA ALA A 236 14.50 -5.87 -4.92
C ALA A 236 13.52 -4.81 -4.38
N GLY A 237 13.37 -3.68 -5.09
CA GLY A 237 12.38 -2.66 -4.76
C GLY A 237 10.93 -3.13 -4.97
N SER A 238 10.68 -3.89 -6.03
CA SER A 238 9.40 -4.55 -6.27
C SER A 238 9.06 -5.56 -5.18
N LEU A 239 10.04 -6.35 -4.73
CA LEU A 239 9.85 -7.27 -3.62
C LEU A 239 9.56 -6.54 -2.30
N ALA A 240 10.27 -5.45 -2.02
CA ALA A 240 9.99 -4.62 -0.86
C ALA A 240 8.55 -4.08 -0.91
N GLY A 241 8.06 -3.68 -2.09
CA GLY A 241 6.67 -3.30 -2.32
C GLY A 241 5.69 -4.43 -2.06
N HIS A 242 5.93 -5.58 -2.69
CA HIS A 242 5.11 -6.79 -2.54
C HIS A 242 5.01 -7.25 -1.08
N LEU A 243 6.08 -7.08 -0.30
CA LEU A 243 6.04 -7.46 1.11
C LEU A 243 5.26 -6.50 2.01
N VAL A 244 5.06 -5.24 1.63
CA VAL A 244 4.34 -4.27 2.48
C VAL A 244 2.94 -3.92 1.97
N GLU A 245 2.54 -4.41 0.80
CA GLU A 245 1.16 -4.34 0.35
C GLU A 245 0.24 -5.28 1.17
N CYS A 246 -1.05 -5.33 0.85
CA CYS A 246 -2.03 -6.15 1.58
C CYS A 246 -2.18 -5.82 3.08
N GLY A 247 -1.85 -4.60 3.50
CA GLY A 247 -2.10 -4.10 4.85
C GLY A 247 -1.20 -4.75 5.89
N ALA A 248 -1.76 -5.38 6.92
CA ALA A 248 -1.00 -5.92 8.04
C ALA A 248 -0.52 -7.38 7.84
N GLN A 249 -0.59 -7.94 6.61
CA GLN A 249 -0.35 -9.36 6.36
C GLN A 249 1.07 -9.81 6.75
N VAL A 250 2.11 -9.13 6.25
CA VAL A 250 3.52 -9.43 6.56
C VAL A 250 3.87 -9.24 8.06
N THR A 251 3.00 -8.53 8.78
CA THR A 251 3.07 -8.25 10.22
C THR A 251 2.10 -9.12 11.03
N GLY A 252 1.54 -10.18 10.43
CA GLY A 252 0.75 -11.20 11.13
C GLY A 252 -0.77 -11.16 10.90
N GLY A 253 -1.28 -10.23 10.09
CA GLY A 253 -2.72 -9.94 9.97
C GLY A 253 -3.57 -11.10 9.44
N ILE A 254 -3.00 -11.97 8.61
CA ILE A 254 -3.66 -13.20 8.13
C ILE A 254 -2.78 -14.44 8.27
N PHE A 255 -1.80 -14.40 9.18
CA PHE A 255 -0.79 -15.45 9.36
C PHE A 255 -1.40 -16.82 9.66
N THR A 256 -0.80 -17.90 9.17
CA THR A 256 -1.26 -19.28 9.45
C THR A 256 -1.21 -19.59 10.94
N ASP A 257 -0.09 -19.26 11.62
CA ASP A 257 0.04 -19.40 13.08
C ASP A 257 -0.54 -18.18 13.81
N TRP A 258 -1.80 -17.87 13.51
CA TRP A 258 -2.53 -16.72 14.01
C TRP A 258 -2.50 -16.60 15.55
N ASP A 259 -2.45 -17.73 16.26
CA ASP A 259 -2.41 -17.83 17.71
C ASP A 259 -1.12 -17.28 18.34
N LYS A 260 -0.03 -17.18 17.55
CA LYS A 260 1.25 -16.59 17.98
C LYS A 260 1.28 -15.07 17.83
N VAL A 261 0.31 -14.50 17.11
CA VAL A 261 0.28 -13.06 16.82
C VAL A 261 -0.34 -12.30 18.00
N PRO A 262 0.40 -11.41 18.68
CA PRO A 262 -0.12 -10.67 19.81
C PRO A 262 -0.96 -9.45 19.37
N ASP A 263 -1.87 -9.00 20.25
CA ASP A 263 -2.49 -7.65 20.21
C ASP A 263 -3.07 -7.27 18.83
N TRP A 264 -4.03 -8.08 18.38
CA TRP A 264 -4.59 -8.00 17.03
C TRP A 264 -5.30 -6.68 16.76
N ASP A 265 -5.99 -6.14 17.76
CA ASP A 265 -6.70 -4.88 17.68
C ASP A 265 -5.76 -3.69 17.43
N HIS A 266 -4.50 -3.76 17.88
CA HIS A 266 -3.47 -2.75 17.63
C HIS A 266 -2.35 -3.26 16.71
N ILE A 267 -2.64 -4.15 15.77
CA ILE A 267 -1.64 -4.71 14.86
C ILE A 267 -0.83 -3.62 14.15
N GLY A 268 0.50 -3.77 14.18
CA GLY A 268 1.42 -2.87 13.51
C GLY A 268 1.33 -3.02 12.00
N PHE A 269 1.27 -1.92 11.26
CA PHE A 269 1.37 -1.91 9.80
C PHE A 269 2.84 -1.92 9.37
N PRO A 270 3.14 -2.49 8.19
CA PRO A 270 4.51 -2.79 7.81
C PRO A 270 5.32 -1.57 7.45
N ILE A 271 6.61 -1.67 7.72
CA ILE A 271 7.66 -0.75 7.30
C ILE A 271 8.76 -1.56 6.64
N VAL A 272 9.26 -1.07 5.51
CA VAL A 272 10.54 -1.52 4.95
C VAL A 272 11.58 -0.42 5.11
N GLU A 273 12.76 -0.80 5.62
CA GLU A 273 13.96 0.03 5.57
C GLU A 273 14.87 -0.51 4.47
N CYS A 274 14.96 0.21 3.36
CA CYS A 274 15.69 -0.22 2.17
C CYS A 274 17.04 0.47 2.06
N ALA A 275 18.06 -0.26 1.63
CA ALA A 275 19.38 0.25 1.31
C ALA A 275 19.55 0.47 -0.20
N SER A 276 20.50 1.31 -0.59
CA SER A 276 20.75 1.63 -2.00
C SER A 276 21.24 0.45 -2.85
N ASN A 277 21.66 -0.66 -2.24
CA ASN A 277 22.09 -1.89 -2.94
C ASN A 277 20.96 -2.91 -3.13
N GLY A 278 19.72 -2.58 -2.75
CA GLY A 278 18.56 -3.46 -2.85
C GLY A 278 18.32 -4.37 -1.63
N GLY A 279 19.25 -4.47 -0.67
CA GLY A 279 18.96 -5.14 0.59
C GLY A 279 17.96 -4.32 1.42
N PHE A 280 17.04 -4.97 2.13
CA PHE A 280 16.08 -4.25 2.97
C PHE A 280 15.63 -5.06 4.19
N ILE A 281 15.02 -4.37 5.15
CA ILE A 281 14.53 -4.96 6.40
C ILE A 281 13.04 -4.71 6.52
N VAL A 282 12.27 -5.77 6.79
CA VAL A 282 10.86 -5.69 7.14
C VAL A 282 10.72 -5.54 8.67
N THR A 283 9.90 -4.59 9.08
CA THR A 283 9.62 -4.27 10.49
C THR A 283 8.23 -3.65 10.66
N LYS A 284 7.90 -3.22 11.88
CA LYS A 284 6.66 -2.50 12.22
C LYS A 284 6.94 -1.41 13.27
N PRO A 285 6.03 -0.44 13.47
CA PRO A 285 6.16 0.53 14.56
C PRO A 285 6.34 -0.14 15.93
N LYS A 286 7.10 0.54 16.81
CA LYS A 286 7.26 0.12 18.21
C LYS A 286 5.91 0.22 18.95
N ALA A 287 5.70 -0.65 19.94
CA ALA A 287 4.54 -0.63 20.83
C ALA A 287 3.20 -0.80 20.11
N THR A 288 3.21 -1.50 18.99
CA THR A 288 2.03 -2.07 18.34
C THR A 288 2.02 -3.58 18.51
N GLY A 289 0.86 -4.20 18.33
CA GLY A 289 0.75 -5.64 18.18
C GLY A 289 1.32 -6.15 16.86
N GLY A 290 0.97 -7.39 16.52
CA GLY A 290 1.50 -8.08 15.34
C GLY A 290 2.84 -8.76 15.57
N LEU A 291 3.26 -9.52 14.57
CA LEU A 291 4.46 -10.33 14.57
C LEU A 291 5.18 -10.16 13.23
N VAL A 292 6.48 -9.87 13.27
CA VAL A 292 7.35 -9.92 12.09
C VAL A 292 8.38 -10.99 12.35
N ASN A 293 8.36 -12.06 11.56
CA ASN A 293 9.34 -13.14 11.64
C ASN A 293 9.49 -13.77 10.26
N ARG A 294 10.38 -14.76 10.12
CA ARG A 294 10.58 -15.47 8.85
C ARG A 294 9.27 -16.05 8.31
N GLY A 295 8.38 -16.55 9.18
CA GLY A 295 7.09 -17.12 8.78
C GLY A 295 6.17 -16.10 8.14
N THR A 296 5.91 -14.96 8.80
CA THR A 296 5.01 -13.93 8.27
C THR A 296 5.54 -13.31 6.98
N VAL A 297 6.86 -13.14 6.87
CA VAL A 297 7.50 -12.63 5.65
C VAL A 297 7.47 -13.67 4.53
N SER A 298 7.65 -14.96 4.84
CA SER A 298 7.56 -16.04 3.84
C SER A 298 6.15 -16.18 3.27
N GLU A 299 5.11 -16.07 4.11
CA GLU A 299 3.72 -16.17 3.65
C GLU A 299 3.34 -15.01 2.73
N GLN A 300 3.79 -13.79 3.03
CA GLN A 300 3.60 -12.66 2.11
C GLN A 300 4.43 -12.84 0.84
N LEU A 301 5.68 -13.29 0.93
CA LEU A 301 6.57 -13.50 -0.23
C LEU A 301 5.96 -14.41 -1.31
N VAL A 302 5.17 -15.40 -0.92
CA VAL A 302 4.54 -16.36 -1.86
C VAL A 302 3.08 -16.01 -2.19
N TYR A 303 2.55 -14.92 -1.63
CA TYR A 303 1.16 -14.53 -1.79
C TYR A 303 0.90 -14.06 -3.23
N GLU A 304 -0.09 -14.65 -3.91
CA GLU A 304 -0.47 -14.31 -5.29
C GLU A 304 0.67 -14.38 -6.34
N ILE A 305 1.77 -15.06 -6.02
CA ILE A 305 2.84 -15.36 -6.96
C ILE A 305 2.61 -16.73 -7.58
N GLY A 306 2.44 -16.75 -8.91
CA GLY A 306 2.30 -17.97 -9.70
C GLY A 306 3.65 -18.67 -9.92
N ASP A 307 4.49 -18.08 -10.76
CA ASP A 307 5.87 -18.53 -11.01
C ASP A 307 6.84 -17.58 -10.29
N PRO A 308 7.53 -18.05 -9.23
CA PRO A 308 8.47 -17.21 -8.48
C PRO A 308 9.75 -16.87 -9.26
N GLU A 309 10.09 -17.58 -10.34
CA GLU A 309 11.23 -17.25 -11.21
C GLU A 309 10.85 -16.21 -12.29
N HIS A 310 9.54 -16.02 -12.53
CA HIS A 310 9.01 -15.17 -13.59
C HIS A 310 7.82 -14.32 -13.13
N TYR A 311 7.97 -13.61 -12.02
CA TYR A 311 6.97 -12.67 -11.56
C TYR A 311 7.00 -11.38 -12.41
N MET A 312 6.12 -11.31 -13.40
CA MET A 312 6.11 -10.25 -14.41
C MET A 312 5.49 -8.95 -13.90
N LEU A 313 6.31 -7.89 -13.82
CA LEU A 313 5.87 -6.53 -13.57
C LEU A 313 6.23 -5.61 -14.76
N PRO A 314 5.58 -4.44 -14.90
CA PRO A 314 5.84 -3.52 -16.00
C PRO A 314 7.28 -3.02 -16.09
N ASP A 315 7.95 -2.84 -14.94
CA ASP A 315 9.30 -2.28 -14.88
C ASP A 315 10.38 -3.37 -14.91
N VAL A 316 10.07 -4.60 -14.49
CA VAL A 316 11.04 -5.70 -14.31
C VAL A 316 10.30 -7.04 -14.22
N CYS A 317 10.88 -8.10 -14.81
CA CYS A 317 10.45 -9.47 -14.51
C CYS A 317 11.29 -10.00 -13.35
N CYS A 318 10.66 -10.36 -12.23
CA CYS A 318 11.35 -10.70 -10.99
C CYS A 318 11.53 -12.22 -10.83
N ASP A 319 12.72 -12.60 -10.35
CA ASP A 319 13.04 -13.91 -9.83
C ASP A 319 13.26 -13.81 -8.31
N PHE A 320 12.34 -14.41 -7.57
CA PHE A 320 12.33 -14.50 -6.11
C PHE A 320 12.72 -15.89 -5.58
N SER A 321 13.08 -16.84 -6.46
CA SER A 321 13.39 -18.23 -6.09
C SER A 321 14.60 -18.36 -5.14
N GLN A 322 15.51 -17.39 -5.17
CA GLN A 322 16.73 -17.36 -4.36
C GLN A 322 16.68 -16.33 -3.22
N VAL A 323 15.51 -15.78 -2.91
CA VAL A 323 15.35 -14.80 -1.81
C VAL A 323 15.73 -15.44 -0.47
N GLN A 324 16.55 -14.73 0.29
CA GLN A 324 16.97 -15.11 1.63
C GLN A 324 16.28 -14.24 2.68
N LEU A 325 15.87 -14.88 3.77
CA LEU A 325 15.17 -14.27 4.90
C LEU A 325 15.95 -14.56 6.18
N ASP A 326 16.64 -13.54 6.68
CA ASP A 326 17.44 -13.60 7.90
C ASP A 326 16.74 -12.85 9.03
N GLU A 327 16.22 -13.60 9.99
CA GLU A 327 15.54 -13.07 11.17
C GLU A 327 16.55 -12.65 12.24
N PHE A 328 16.32 -11.49 12.87
CA PHE A 328 17.16 -11.01 13.96
C PHE A 328 16.36 -10.16 14.96
N ASP A 329 16.86 -10.12 16.20
CA ASP A 329 16.28 -9.31 17.26
C ASP A 329 16.75 -7.86 17.19
N THR A 330 15.83 -6.96 17.52
CA THR A 330 16.05 -5.52 17.61
C THR A 330 15.52 -5.00 18.95
N PRO A 331 15.92 -3.79 19.38
CA PRO A 331 15.35 -3.17 20.58
C PRO A 331 13.82 -2.94 20.53
N ASP A 332 13.21 -3.06 19.35
CA ASP A 332 11.79 -2.80 19.10
C ASP A 332 11.00 -4.10 18.78
N GLY A 333 11.65 -5.28 18.87
CA GLY A 333 11.08 -6.60 18.57
C GLY A 333 11.89 -7.32 17.49
N THR A 334 11.25 -8.22 16.75
CA THR A 334 11.91 -8.97 15.68
C THR A 334 11.82 -8.23 14.34
N ALA A 335 12.88 -8.32 13.53
CA ALA A 335 12.93 -7.82 12.17
C ALA A 335 13.50 -8.90 11.24
N VAL A 336 13.24 -8.78 9.94
CA VAL A 336 13.71 -9.73 8.94
C VAL A 336 14.45 -8.98 7.84
N TYR A 337 15.72 -9.32 7.65
CA TYR A 337 16.51 -8.86 6.51
C TYR A 337 16.17 -9.73 5.30
N VAL A 338 15.90 -9.06 4.18
CA VAL A 338 15.51 -9.67 2.92
C VAL A 338 16.51 -9.29 1.86
N SER A 339 16.99 -10.29 1.12
CA SER A 339 17.95 -10.11 0.03
C SER A 339 17.82 -11.21 -1.01
N GLY A 340 18.54 -11.09 -2.13
CA GLY A 340 18.64 -12.16 -3.13
C GLY A 340 17.64 -12.08 -4.28
N ALA A 341 16.74 -11.10 -4.30
CA ALA A 341 15.88 -10.84 -5.46
C ALA A 341 16.72 -10.55 -6.72
N LYS A 342 16.33 -11.16 -7.84
CA LYS A 342 16.95 -10.95 -9.16
C LYS A 342 15.92 -10.41 -10.13
N GLY A 343 16.40 -9.67 -11.12
CA GLY A 343 15.55 -9.10 -12.15
C GLY A 343 16.05 -9.36 -13.55
N HIS A 344 15.09 -9.52 -14.45
CA HIS A 344 15.25 -9.65 -15.88
C HIS A 344 14.52 -8.49 -16.59
N PRO A 345 14.87 -8.22 -17.87
CA PRO A 345 14.14 -7.24 -18.66
C PRO A 345 12.61 -7.47 -18.61
N PRO A 346 11.79 -6.41 -18.51
CA PRO A 346 10.34 -6.56 -18.57
C PRO A 346 9.90 -7.09 -19.94
N THR A 347 8.73 -7.72 -19.99
CA THR A 347 8.19 -8.33 -21.21
C THR A 347 7.81 -7.29 -22.28
N GLY A 348 7.60 -6.04 -21.89
CA GLY A 348 7.02 -5.00 -22.76
C GLY A 348 5.50 -5.06 -22.84
N GLU A 349 4.86 -5.96 -22.09
CA GLU A 349 3.41 -6.12 -22.02
C GLU A 349 2.88 -5.60 -20.68
N PHE A 350 1.61 -5.19 -20.67
CA PHE A 350 0.92 -4.74 -19.46
C PHE A 350 -0.25 -5.66 -19.14
N LYS A 351 -0.40 -6.03 -17.87
CA LYS A 351 -1.68 -6.57 -17.37
C LYS A 351 -2.74 -5.47 -17.50
N VAL A 352 -3.92 -5.82 -18.02
CA VAL A 352 -5.06 -4.91 -18.16
C VAL A 352 -6.25 -5.51 -17.42
N CYS A 353 -6.87 -4.72 -16.54
CA CYS A 353 -8.15 -5.06 -15.93
C CYS A 353 -9.27 -4.44 -16.77
N THR A 354 -10.08 -5.29 -17.38
CA THR A 354 -11.27 -4.90 -18.16
C THR A 354 -12.53 -5.25 -17.38
N ILE A 355 -13.36 -4.25 -17.10
CA ILE A 355 -14.60 -4.42 -16.36
C ILE A 355 -15.78 -4.32 -17.34
N TYR A 356 -16.66 -5.32 -17.27
CA TYR A 356 -17.89 -5.36 -18.04
C TYR A 356 -19.08 -5.76 -17.16
N PRO A 357 -20.30 -5.30 -17.48
CA PRO A 357 -21.50 -5.74 -16.77
C PRO A 357 -21.77 -7.22 -17.01
N SER A 358 -21.91 -7.99 -15.92
CA SER A 358 -22.23 -9.42 -15.97
C SER A 358 -23.31 -9.79 -14.95
N GLY A 359 -24.44 -9.09 -15.00
CA GLY A 359 -25.56 -9.28 -14.08
C GLY A 359 -25.29 -8.76 -12.66
N PHE A 360 -26.12 -9.19 -11.70
CA PHE A 360 -25.99 -8.83 -10.29
C PHE A 360 -25.76 -10.10 -9.46
N ARG A 361 -24.79 -10.04 -8.54
CA ARG A 361 -24.57 -11.08 -7.53
C ARG A 361 -24.32 -10.42 -6.19
N ALA A 362 -24.99 -10.90 -5.15
CA ALA A 362 -24.71 -10.53 -3.77
C ALA A 362 -24.34 -11.79 -2.99
N THR A 363 -23.19 -11.78 -2.34
CA THR A 363 -22.76 -12.86 -1.46
C THR A 363 -22.00 -12.20 -0.31
N ALA A 364 -22.47 -12.41 0.93
CA ALA A 364 -21.81 -11.92 2.13
C ALA A 364 -21.51 -13.12 3.02
N VAL A 365 -20.23 -13.49 3.10
CA VAL A 365 -19.76 -14.59 3.94
C VAL A 365 -18.47 -14.15 4.61
N ALA A 366 -18.42 -14.22 5.94
CA ALA A 366 -17.19 -14.10 6.70
C ALA A 366 -16.64 -15.52 6.93
N CYS A 367 -15.83 -16.01 5.99
CA CYS A 367 -15.24 -17.34 6.09
C CYS A 367 -14.04 -17.32 7.04
N VAL A 368 -14.05 -18.18 8.05
CA VAL A 368 -12.86 -18.50 8.84
C VAL A 368 -12.51 -19.96 8.58
N GLY A 369 -11.45 -20.18 7.80
CA GLY A 369 -10.97 -21.50 7.41
C GLY A 369 -9.71 -21.92 8.17
N GLY A 370 -9.31 -23.18 7.98
CA GLY A 370 -8.07 -23.74 8.52
C GLY A 370 -8.22 -24.50 9.83
N VAL A 371 -7.09 -24.98 10.35
CA VAL A 371 -7.01 -25.65 11.65
C VAL A 371 -7.43 -24.66 12.75
N ASN A 372 -8.21 -25.14 13.73
CA ASN A 372 -8.75 -24.33 14.82
C ASN A 372 -9.63 -23.15 14.35
N SER A 373 -10.32 -23.28 13.20
CA SER A 373 -11.17 -22.23 12.63
C SER A 373 -12.21 -21.65 13.60
N LYS A 374 -12.81 -22.49 14.47
CA LYS A 374 -13.73 -22.03 15.53
C LYS A 374 -13.03 -21.03 16.47
N ALA A 375 -11.88 -21.42 17.02
CA ALA A 375 -11.11 -20.57 17.93
C ALA A 375 -10.61 -19.29 17.23
N LYS A 376 -10.17 -19.41 15.97
CA LYS A 376 -9.81 -18.26 15.14
C LYS A 376 -10.99 -17.30 14.94
N ALA A 377 -12.21 -17.84 14.76
CA ALA A 377 -13.41 -17.04 14.58
C ALA A 377 -13.84 -16.33 15.87
N GLU A 378 -13.78 -17.03 17.02
CA GLU A 378 -14.04 -16.45 18.34
C GLU A 378 -13.03 -15.31 18.62
N LYS A 379 -11.74 -15.56 18.42
CA LYS A 379 -10.69 -14.54 18.55
C LYS A 379 -10.94 -13.36 17.62
N THR A 380 -11.24 -13.59 16.35
CA THR A 380 -11.52 -12.52 15.39
C THR A 380 -12.70 -11.65 15.85
N ALA A 381 -13.78 -12.27 16.34
CA ALA A 381 -14.94 -11.55 16.84
C ALA A 381 -14.62 -10.70 18.08
N GLU A 382 -13.88 -11.26 19.04
CA GLU A 382 -13.45 -10.54 20.25
C GLU A 382 -12.61 -9.29 19.91
N GLU A 383 -11.65 -9.42 19.01
CA GLU A 383 -10.73 -8.34 18.63
C GLU A 383 -11.43 -7.24 17.82
N ILE A 384 -12.40 -7.61 16.97
CA ILE A 384 -13.26 -6.63 16.29
C ILE A 384 -14.07 -5.82 17.32
N LEU A 385 -14.63 -6.47 18.33
CA LEU A 385 -15.41 -5.78 19.37
C LEU A 385 -14.54 -4.85 20.22
N LYS A 386 -13.31 -5.27 20.56
CA LYS A 386 -12.36 -4.41 21.29
C LYS A 386 -12.00 -3.14 20.53
N ARG A 387 -11.78 -3.23 19.21
CA ARG A 387 -11.50 -2.07 18.35
C ARG A 387 -12.63 -1.04 18.28
N GLN A 388 -13.86 -1.44 18.55
CA GLN A 388 -15.03 -0.56 18.47
C GLN A 388 -15.25 0.30 19.74
N VAL A 389 -14.50 0.01 20.82
CA VAL A 389 -14.53 0.73 22.10
C VAL A 389 -13.35 1.69 22.17
#